data_AF-A0AAN9VIC5-F1
#
_entry.id   AF-A0AAN9VIC5-F1
#
_cell.length_a   1.000
_cell.length_b   1.000
_cell.length_c   1.000
_cell.angle_alpha   90.00
_cell.angle_beta   90.00
_cell.angle_gamma   90.00
#
_symmetry.space_group_name_H-M   'P 1'
#
loop_
_entity.id
_entity.type
_entity.pdbx_description
1 polymer ?
#
loop_
_entity_poly.entity_id
_entity_poly.type
_entity_poly.pdbx_seq_one_letter_code
_entity_poly.pdbx_strand_id
1 'polypeptide(L)'
;MKMIDELKTSNKMLMEEMKELKNSVLGTKDEKATFDMEAICAEVIDREKRSKNIIIYNVTENINMGSSQRLTEDKQQVIQILNQITEINPNELIISRIGNVQKNKNETSTSRNGGPPRERPIKVTFPNSEQALFILRNKRNKISNDIRIGSDKTRIQREYFKQLLTKQKAEEEKGNSNLIIKYIDGIPKLIDKPVKKSCNNQEN
;
A
#
# COMPACT_ATOMS: atom_id res chain seq x y z
N MET A 1 33.53 -30.29 54.52
CA MET A 1 33.60 -28.84 54.21
C MET A 1 33.42 -28.55 52.72
N LYS A 2 34.20 -29.13 51.80
CA LYS A 2 34.09 -28.87 50.33
C LYS A 2 32.66 -28.92 49.74
N MET A 3 31.88 -29.95 50.05
CA MET A 3 30.52 -30.12 49.52
C MET A 3 29.53 -29.04 49.98
N ILE A 4 29.74 -28.47 51.18
CA ILE A 4 28.91 -27.38 51.70
C ILE A 4 29.22 -26.07 50.96
N ASP A 5 30.48 -25.85 50.59
CA ASP A 5 30.91 -24.65 49.88
C ASP A 5 30.49 -24.69 48.40
N GLU A 6 30.50 -25.87 47.78
CA GLU A 6 29.94 -26.11 46.44
C GLU A 6 28.42 -25.84 46.40
N LEU A 7 27.67 -26.33 47.40
CA LEU A 7 26.24 -26.06 47.54
C LEU A 7 25.94 -24.57 47.74
N LYS A 8 26.74 -23.86 48.53
CA LYS A 8 26.59 -22.40 48.71
C LYS A 8 26.85 -21.63 47.43
N THR A 9 27.85 -22.07 46.65
CA THR A 9 28.21 -21.45 45.38
C THR A 9 27.10 -21.66 44.34
N SER A 10 26.59 -22.90 44.22
CA SER A 10 25.48 -23.21 43.32
C SER A 10 24.20 -22.44 43.68
N ASN A 11 23.84 -22.37 44.96
CA ASN A 11 22.69 -21.58 45.40
C ASN A 11 22.85 -20.08 45.10
N LYS A 12 24.07 -19.55 45.21
CA LYS A 12 24.34 -18.15 44.85
C LYS A 12 24.16 -17.91 43.35
N MET A 13 24.66 -18.81 42.50
CA MET A 13 24.49 -18.70 41.04
C MET A 13 23.03 -18.81 40.61
N LEU A 14 22.27 -19.75 41.20
CA LEU A 14 20.83 -19.89 40.93
C LEU A 14 20.02 -18.66 41.35
N MET A 15 20.37 -18.03 42.47
CA MET A 15 19.74 -16.78 42.90
C MET A 15 20.04 -15.61 41.96
N GLU A 16 21.24 -15.59 41.38
CA GLU A 16 21.67 -14.58 40.42
C GLU A 16 20.96 -14.75 39.06
N GLU A 17 20.88 -15.99 38.55
CA GLU A 17 20.08 -16.33 37.37
C GLU A 17 18.59 -16.02 37.57
N MET A 18 18.01 -16.37 38.73
CA MET A 18 16.62 -16.02 39.05
C MET A 18 16.39 -14.51 39.06
N LYS A 19 17.36 -13.73 39.53
CA LYS A 19 17.29 -12.27 39.54
C LYS A 19 17.32 -11.70 38.11
N GLU A 20 18.19 -12.23 37.26
CA GLU A 20 18.27 -11.85 35.84
C GLU A 20 17.00 -12.23 35.08
N LEU A 21 16.50 -13.46 35.25
CA LEU A 21 15.24 -13.92 34.67
C LEU A 21 14.07 -13.06 35.15
N LYS A 22 13.99 -12.74 36.44
CA LYS A 22 12.93 -11.88 36.99
C LYS A 22 12.98 -10.47 36.41
N ASN A 23 14.17 -9.90 36.21
CA ASN A 23 14.34 -8.60 35.58
C ASN A 23 13.96 -8.62 34.09
N SER A 24 14.30 -9.68 33.36
CA SER A 24 13.88 -9.88 31.96
C SER A 24 12.36 -10.06 31.83
N VAL A 25 11.74 -10.81 32.76
CA VAL A 25 10.29 -11.00 32.81
C VAL A 25 9.56 -9.72 33.23
N LEU A 26 10.13 -8.90 34.12
CA LEU A 26 9.59 -7.59 34.47
C LEU A 26 9.71 -6.60 33.30
N GLY A 27 10.85 -6.58 32.60
CA GLY A 27 11.04 -5.77 31.40
C GLY A 27 10.10 -6.15 30.24
N THR A 28 9.65 -7.40 30.17
CA THR A 28 8.71 -7.89 29.13
C THR A 28 7.24 -7.80 29.55
N LYS A 29 6.91 -7.65 30.84
CA LYS A 29 5.53 -7.52 31.32
C LYS A 29 4.91 -6.13 31.08
N ASP A 30 5.75 -5.11 30.89
CA ASP A 30 5.30 -3.73 30.58
C ASP A 30 5.14 -3.46 29.07
N GLU A 31 5.51 -4.41 28.19
CA GLU A 31 5.13 -4.35 26.77
C GLU A 31 3.74 -4.93 26.52
N LYS A 32 2.75 -4.58 27.35
CA LYS A 32 1.38 -4.56 26.82
C LYS A 32 1.37 -3.43 25.81
N ALA A 33 1.49 -3.77 24.52
CA ALA A 33 1.26 -2.84 23.43
C ALA A 33 -0.03 -2.06 23.75
N THR A 34 0.12 -0.81 24.16
CA THR A 34 -1.00 0.07 24.41
C THR A 34 -1.55 0.39 23.04
N PHE A 35 -2.61 -0.32 22.67
CA PHE A 35 -3.31 -0.04 21.42
C PHE A 35 -3.92 1.35 21.56
N ASP A 36 -3.39 2.28 20.78
CA ASP A 36 -4.01 3.57 20.58
C ASP A 36 -5.32 3.35 19.81
N MET A 37 -6.41 3.15 20.56
CA MET A 37 -7.74 2.92 20.02
C MET A 37 -8.21 4.09 19.17
N GLU A 38 -7.80 5.32 19.50
CA GLU A 38 -8.13 6.50 18.73
C GLU A 38 -7.45 6.46 17.36
N ALA A 39 -6.15 6.13 17.32
CA ALA A 39 -5.42 5.94 16.06
C ALA A 39 -6.01 4.83 15.20
N ILE A 40 -6.43 3.70 15.79
CA ILE A 40 -7.07 2.60 15.07
C ILE A 40 -8.41 3.05 14.47
N CYS A 41 -9.27 3.70 15.27
CA CYS A 41 -10.55 4.22 14.81
C CYS A 41 -10.38 5.26 13.69
N ALA A 42 -9.43 6.18 13.85
CA ALA A 42 -9.09 7.17 12.83
C ALA A 42 -8.64 6.51 11.52
N GLU A 43 -7.82 5.47 11.58
CA GLU A 43 -7.38 4.71 10.40
C GLU A 43 -8.54 3.97 9.73
N VAL A 44 -9.45 3.36 10.49
CA VAL A 44 -10.63 2.68 9.93
C VAL A 44 -11.53 3.67 9.18
N ILE A 45 -11.77 4.85 9.77
CA ILE A 45 -12.56 5.90 9.13
C ILE A 45 -11.85 6.43 7.87
N ASP A 46 -10.53 6.67 7.91
CA ASP A 46 -9.79 7.12 6.72
C ASP A 46 -9.80 6.05 5.61
N ARG A 47 -9.72 4.76 5.97
CA ARG A 47 -9.85 3.65 5.00
C ARG A 47 -11.22 3.60 4.34
N GLU A 48 -12.30 3.77 5.11
CA GLU A 48 -13.66 3.80 4.58
C GLU A 48 -13.82 4.96 3.58
N LYS A 49 -13.37 6.16 3.95
CA LYS A 49 -13.37 7.33 3.04
C LYS A 49 -12.53 7.13 1.79
N ARG A 50 -11.37 6.47 1.90
CA ARG A 50 -10.48 6.20 0.75
C ARG A 50 -10.92 5.03 -0.13
N SER A 51 -11.73 4.12 0.40
CA SER A 51 -12.23 2.96 -0.34
C SER A 51 -13.06 3.34 -1.57
N LYS A 52 -13.68 4.52 -1.53
CA LYS A 52 -14.46 5.13 -2.61
C LYS A 52 -13.60 5.87 -3.64
N ASN A 53 -12.28 5.88 -3.48
CA ASN A 53 -11.39 6.68 -4.30
C ASN A 53 -10.47 5.81 -5.17
N ILE A 54 -10.22 6.28 -6.38
CA ILE A 54 -9.10 5.81 -7.21
C ILE A 54 -8.19 6.99 -7.54
N ILE A 55 -6.93 6.67 -7.79
CA ILE A 55 -5.93 7.62 -8.27
C ILE A 55 -5.52 7.21 -9.68
N ILE A 56 -5.65 8.13 -10.63
CA ILE A 56 -5.22 7.96 -12.02
C ILE A 56 -3.93 8.75 -12.21
N TYR A 57 -2.90 8.09 -12.71
CA TYR A 57 -1.58 8.65 -12.97
C TYR A 57 -1.36 8.80 -14.48
N ASN A 58 -0.47 9.72 -14.84
CA ASN A 58 -0.06 9.99 -16.23
C ASN A 58 -1.20 10.50 -17.13
N VAL A 59 -2.06 11.35 -16.58
CA VAL A 59 -3.10 12.06 -17.35
C VAL A 59 -2.60 13.46 -17.67
N THR A 60 -2.45 13.76 -18.96
CA THR A 60 -1.90 15.02 -19.48
C THR A 60 -2.61 16.22 -18.85
N GLU A 61 -1.84 17.19 -18.36
CA GLU A 61 -2.38 18.42 -17.77
C GLU A 61 -2.22 19.61 -18.72
N ASN A 62 -3.32 20.32 -18.98
CA ASN A 62 -3.29 21.54 -19.77
C ASN A 62 -3.16 22.78 -18.86
N ILE A 63 -1.93 23.15 -18.52
CA ILE A 63 -1.67 24.28 -17.61
C ILE A 63 -2.04 25.66 -18.17
N ASN A 64 -2.19 25.78 -19.49
CA ASN A 64 -2.40 27.06 -20.18
C ASN A 64 -3.87 27.52 -20.13
N MET A 65 -4.78 26.67 -19.66
CA MET A 65 -6.22 26.98 -19.60
C MET A 65 -6.63 27.53 -18.23
N GLY A 66 -7.76 28.25 -18.19
CA GLY A 66 -8.37 28.69 -16.93
C GLY A 66 -8.81 27.51 -16.05
N SER A 67 -8.93 27.74 -14.74
CA SER A 67 -9.24 26.69 -13.75
C SER A 67 -10.50 25.87 -14.09
N SER A 68 -11.59 26.53 -14.49
CA SER A 68 -12.84 25.86 -14.86
C SER A 68 -12.69 24.98 -16.10
N GLN A 69 -11.93 25.43 -17.10
CA GLN A 69 -11.74 24.68 -18.34
C GLN A 69 -10.88 23.44 -18.10
N ARG A 70 -9.82 23.57 -17.29
CA ARG A 70 -8.98 22.43 -16.87
C ARG A 70 -9.79 21.34 -16.18
N LEU A 71 -10.71 21.73 -15.28
CA LEU A 71 -11.58 20.78 -14.59
C LEU A 71 -12.50 20.04 -15.57
N THR A 72 -13.06 20.75 -16.56
CA THR A 72 -13.90 20.14 -17.60
C THR A 72 -13.10 19.16 -18.45
N GLU A 73 -11.89 19.53 -18.87
CA GLU A 73 -10.99 18.67 -19.65
C GLU A 73 -10.58 17.42 -18.85
N ASP A 74 -10.15 17.60 -17.60
CA ASP A 74 -9.82 16.50 -16.69
C ASP A 74 -11.02 15.55 -16.53
N LYS A 75 -12.22 16.11 -16.35
CA LYS A 75 -13.46 15.32 -16.24
C LYS A 75 -13.71 14.51 -17.50
N GLN A 76 -13.57 15.11 -18.69
CA GLN A 76 -13.74 14.41 -19.96
C GLN A 76 -12.72 13.29 -20.14
N GLN A 77 -11.44 13.55 -19.88
CA GLN A 77 -10.38 12.53 -19.98
C GLN A 77 -10.63 11.37 -19.01
N VAL A 78 -11.00 11.66 -17.75
CA VAL A 78 -11.33 10.64 -16.76
C VAL A 78 -12.50 9.77 -17.23
N ILE A 79 -13.57 10.36 -17.74
CA ILE A 79 -14.75 9.61 -18.21
C ILE A 79 -14.36 8.71 -19.38
N GLN A 80 -13.58 9.21 -20.35
CA GLN A 80 -13.10 8.41 -21.47
C GLN A 80 -12.28 7.20 -21.02
N ILE A 81 -11.37 7.39 -20.06
CA ILE A 81 -10.56 6.31 -19.48
C ILE A 81 -11.44 5.28 -18.79
N LEU A 82 -12.40 5.73 -17.97
CA LEU A 82 -13.20 4.83 -17.16
C LEU A 82 -14.27 4.08 -17.98
N ASN A 83 -14.80 4.69 -19.04
CA ASN A 83 -15.74 4.06 -19.97
C ASN A 83 -15.13 2.87 -20.74
N GLN A 84 -13.79 2.77 -20.81
CA GLN A 84 -13.12 1.56 -21.31
C GLN A 84 -13.41 0.34 -20.43
N ILE A 85 -13.72 0.55 -19.14
CA ILE A 85 -13.89 -0.50 -18.14
C ILE A 85 -15.35 -0.80 -17.87
N THR A 86 -16.13 0.25 -17.60
CA THR A 86 -17.54 0.21 -17.22
C THR A 86 -18.19 1.54 -17.59
N GLU A 87 -19.48 1.53 -17.89
CA GLU A 87 -20.25 2.76 -18.04
C GLU A 87 -20.30 3.54 -16.71
N ILE A 88 -20.05 4.85 -16.76
CA ILE A 88 -20.03 5.71 -15.59
C ILE A 88 -20.88 6.95 -15.83
N ASN A 89 -21.73 7.28 -14.84
CA ASN A 89 -22.43 8.55 -14.79
C ASN A 89 -21.46 9.69 -14.39
N PRO A 90 -21.19 10.66 -15.29
CA PRO A 90 -20.29 11.78 -15.01
C PRO A 90 -20.70 12.66 -13.83
N ASN A 91 -21.98 12.70 -13.49
CA ASN A 91 -22.53 13.65 -12.52
C ASN A 91 -22.33 13.21 -11.07
N GLU A 92 -22.01 11.94 -10.85
CA GLU A 92 -21.81 11.36 -9.52
C GLU A 92 -20.33 11.37 -9.08
N LEU A 93 -19.42 11.72 -9.99
CA LEU A 93 -17.99 11.71 -9.74
C LEU A 93 -17.48 13.04 -9.21
N ILE A 94 -16.74 12.99 -8.10
CA ILE A 94 -15.94 14.13 -7.64
C ILE A 94 -14.50 13.92 -8.11
N ILE A 95 -14.01 14.87 -8.92
CA ILE A 95 -12.71 14.79 -9.57
C ILE A 95 -11.84 15.96 -9.13
N SER A 96 -10.61 15.67 -8.72
CA SER A 96 -9.63 16.71 -8.38
C SER A 96 -8.19 16.22 -8.58
N ARG A 97 -7.30 17.11 -9.05
CA ARG A 97 -5.87 16.81 -9.11
C ARG A 97 -5.23 16.90 -7.73
N ILE A 98 -4.31 15.97 -7.44
CA ILE A 98 -3.54 15.92 -6.21
C ILE A 98 -2.28 16.77 -6.36
N GLY A 99 -2.07 17.68 -5.41
CA GLY A 99 -0.91 18.57 -5.35
C GLY A 99 -1.18 19.96 -5.92
N ASN A 100 -0.20 20.84 -5.77
CA ASN A 100 -0.34 22.25 -6.14
C ASN A 100 -0.32 22.45 -7.66
N VAL A 101 -1.08 23.44 -8.15
CA VAL A 101 -1.09 23.82 -9.58
C VAL A 101 0.29 24.34 -9.96
N GLN A 102 0.85 23.80 -11.05
CA GLN A 102 2.14 24.26 -11.58
C GLN A 102 1.94 25.62 -12.26
N LYS A 103 2.86 26.56 -12.05
CA LYS A 103 2.81 27.87 -12.71
C LYS A 103 3.48 27.83 -14.08
N ASN A 104 4.44 26.92 -14.29
CA ASN A 104 5.22 26.79 -15.52
C ASN A 104 5.40 25.31 -15.92
N LYS A 105 5.38 25.00 -17.23
CA LYS A 105 5.64 23.64 -17.78
C LYS A 105 7.02 23.09 -17.41
N ASN A 106 7.97 23.98 -17.14
CA ASN A 106 9.34 23.65 -16.74
C ASN A 106 9.45 23.39 -15.22
N GLU A 107 8.44 23.75 -14.43
CA GLU A 107 8.37 23.50 -12.99
C GLU A 107 7.72 22.15 -12.72
N THR A 108 8.42 21.10 -13.14
CA THR A 108 8.00 19.70 -13.00
C THR A 108 7.44 19.36 -11.61
N SER A 109 6.13 19.16 -11.50
CA SER A 109 5.60 18.60 -10.25
C SER A 109 6.15 17.20 -10.08
N THR A 110 6.85 16.96 -8.97
CA THR A 110 7.39 15.65 -8.57
C THR A 110 8.50 15.03 -9.43
N SER A 111 9.39 15.84 -9.98
CA SER A 111 10.77 15.35 -10.18
C SER A 111 11.46 15.21 -8.83
N ARG A 112 11.09 14.18 -8.06
CA ARG A 112 11.94 13.75 -6.94
C ARG A 112 13.19 13.15 -7.59
N ASN A 113 14.31 13.88 -7.51
CA ASN A 113 15.65 13.48 -8.00
C ASN A 113 15.97 13.78 -9.48
N GLY A 114 15.54 14.91 -10.04
CA GLY A 114 16.02 15.37 -11.36
C GLY A 114 15.52 14.56 -12.57
N GLY A 115 14.51 13.71 -12.39
CA GLY A 115 13.77 13.07 -13.47
C GLY A 115 12.89 14.03 -14.30
N PRO A 116 12.25 13.52 -15.36
CA PRO A 116 11.41 14.31 -16.25
C PRO A 116 10.14 14.85 -15.57
N PRO A 117 9.49 15.88 -16.16
CA PRO A 117 8.17 16.37 -15.76
C PRO A 117 7.19 15.23 -15.56
N ARG A 118 6.44 15.27 -14.44
CA ARG A 118 5.35 14.32 -14.20
C ARG A 118 4.05 15.06 -14.02
N GLU A 119 3.04 14.52 -14.69
CA GLU A 119 1.67 15.00 -14.58
C GLU A 119 1.11 14.73 -13.19
N ARG A 120 0.32 15.68 -12.67
CA ARG A 120 -0.28 15.54 -11.35
C ARG A 120 -1.33 14.42 -11.37
N PRO A 121 -1.33 13.51 -10.40
CA PRO A 121 -2.34 12.45 -10.34
C PRO A 121 -3.75 13.04 -10.15
N ILE A 122 -4.74 12.40 -10.76
CA ILE A 122 -6.16 12.75 -10.58
C ILE A 122 -6.77 11.82 -9.54
N LYS A 123 -7.36 12.39 -8.50
CA LYS A 123 -8.23 11.68 -7.56
C LYS A 123 -9.65 11.69 -8.13
N VAL A 124 -10.25 10.51 -8.19
CA VAL A 124 -11.66 10.32 -8.52
C VAL A 124 -12.34 9.69 -7.32
N THR A 125 -13.40 10.31 -6.82
CA THR A 125 -14.21 9.82 -5.69
C THR A 125 -15.57 9.42 -6.22
N PHE A 126 -15.96 8.18 -5.94
CA PHE A 126 -17.21 7.56 -6.32
C PHE A 126 -18.24 7.65 -5.19
N PRO A 127 -19.54 7.53 -5.48
CA PRO A 127 -20.57 7.42 -4.44
C PRO A 127 -20.44 6.12 -3.62
N ASN A 128 -20.00 5.03 -4.27
CA ASN A 128 -19.86 3.70 -3.65
C ASN A 128 -18.45 3.12 -3.89
N SER A 129 -17.94 2.38 -2.90
CA SER A 129 -16.65 1.68 -2.96
C SER A 129 -16.65 0.49 -3.93
N GLU A 130 -17.81 -0.10 -4.21
CA GLU A 130 -17.95 -1.21 -5.15
C GLU A 130 -17.51 -0.83 -6.57
N GLN A 131 -17.87 0.37 -7.02
CA GLN A 131 -17.49 0.87 -8.35
C GLN A 131 -15.96 1.06 -8.44
N ALA A 132 -15.36 1.67 -7.41
CA ALA A 132 -13.91 1.81 -7.30
C ALA A 132 -13.21 0.44 -7.33
N LEU A 133 -13.72 -0.53 -6.57
CA LEU A 133 -13.19 -1.88 -6.49
C LEU A 133 -13.31 -2.62 -7.84
N PHE A 134 -14.45 -2.48 -8.52
CA PHE A 134 -14.69 -3.07 -9.84
C PHE A 134 -13.67 -2.55 -10.86
N ILE A 135 -13.46 -1.23 -10.90
CA ILE A 135 -12.45 -0.59 -11.76
C ILE A 135 -11.05 -1.12 -11.44
N LEU A 136 -10.69 -1.17 -10.16
CA LEU A 136 -9.37 -1.63 -9.72
C LEU A 136 -9.07 -3.10 -10.08
N ARG A 137 -10.10 -3.95 -10.12
CA ARG A 137 -10.00 -5.36 -10.53
C ARG A 137 -9.86 -5.52 -12.03
N ASN A 138 -10.59 -4.74 -12.82
CA ASN A 138 -10.70 -4.92 -14.28
C ASN A 138 -9.73 -4.07 -15.11
N LYS A 139 -9.02 -3.11 -14.51
CA LYS A 139 -8.11 -2.19 -15.22
C LYS A 139 -6.98 -2.84 -16.03
N ARG A 140 -6.45 -4.00 -15.62
CA ARG A 140 -5.23 -4.58 -16.21
C ARG A 140 -5.34 -4.92 -17.69
N ASN A 141 -6.53 -5.27 -18.15
CA ASN A 141 -6.75 -5.75 -19.51
C ASN A 141 -7.43 -4.71 -20.41
N LYS A 142 -7.87 -3.59 -19.83
CA LYS A 142 -8.77 -2.64 -20.50
C LYS A 142 -8.19 -1.25 -20.70
N ILE A 143 -7.09 -0.91 -20.02
CA ILE A 143 -6.47 0.42 -20.05
C ILE A 143 -5.13 0.34 -20.77
N SER A 144 -4.80 1.38 -21.55
CA SER A 144 -3.47 1.55 -22.15
C SER A 144 -2.37 1.49 -21.09
N ASN A 145 -1.20 0.97 -21.48
CA ASN A 145 -0.02 0.85 -20.60
C ASN A 145 0.51 2.20 -20.10
N ASP A 146 0.18 3.31 -20.78
CA ASP A 146 0.64 4.65 -20.40
C ASP A 146 -0.09 5.20 -19.16
N ILE A 147 -1.35 4.78 -18.97
CA ILE A 147 -2.21 5.25 -17.89
C ILE A 147 -2.22 4.20 -16.78
N ARG A 148 -1.93 4.64 -15.56
CA ARG A 148 -1.96 3.77 -14.39
C ARG A 148 -3.09 4.17 -13.47
N ILE A 149 -3.92 3.21 -13.08
CA ILE A 149 -4.92 3.39 -12.03
C ILE A 149 -4.47 2.67 -10.76
N GLY A 150 -4.50 3.36 -9.63
CA GLY A 150 -4.19 2.86 -8.29
C GLY A 150 -5.34 3.07 -7.32
N SER A 151 -5.38 2.29 -6.25
CA SER A 151 -6.26 2.57 -5.10
C SER A 151 -5.70 3.74 -4.29
N ASP A 152 -6.56 4.60 -3.76
CA ASP A 152 -6.16 5.55 -2.72
C ASP A 152 -5.88 4.80 -1.42
N LYS A 153 -4.69 4.96 -0.85
CA LYS A 153 -4.23 4.22 0.34
C LYS A 153 -3.87 5.18 1.46
N THR A 154 -4.17 4.81 2.70
CA THR A 154 -3.73 5.55 3.89
C THR A 154 -2.19 5.54 3.99
N ARG A 155 -1.64 6.39 4.86
CA ARG A 155 -0.20 6.42 5.10
C ARG A 155 0.30 5.06 5.62
N ILE A 156 -0.40 4.49 6.59
CA ILE A 156 -0.07 3.19 7.19
C ILE A 156 -0.09 2.09 6.12
N GLN A 157 -1.11 2.07 5.26
CA GLN A 157 -1.18 1.11 4.15
C GLN A 157 -0.02 1.26 3.15
N ARG A 158 0.38 2.50 2.82
CA ARG A 158 1.51 2.76 1.91
C ARG A 158 2.83 2.31 2.52
N GLU A 159 3.05 2.58 3.80
CA GLU A 159 4.26 2.18 4.52
C GLU A 159 4.36 0.65 4.62
N TYR A 160 3.27 -0.02 4.99
CA TYR A 160 3.20 -1.47 5.01
C TYR A 160 3.49 -2.09 3.63
N PHE A 161 2.88 -1.54 2.57
CA PHE A 161 3.13 -2.02 1.20
C PHE A 161 4.57 -1.78 0.76
N LYS A 162 5.19 -0.65 1.16
CA LYS A 162 6.61 -0.38 0.90
C LYS A 162 7.51 -1.39 1.61
N GLN A 163 7.21 -1.74 2.86
CA GLN A 163 7.96 -2.77 3.59
C GLN A 163 7.87 -4.13 2.88
N LEU A 164 6.69 -4.52 2.39
CA LEU A 164 6.53 -5.75 1.62
C LEU A 164 7.37 -5.73 0.33
N LEU A 165 7.39 -4.62 -0.40
CA LEU A 165 8.23 -4.46 -1.58
C LEU A 165 9.72 -4.55 -1.25
N THR A 166 10.16 -3.94 -0.15
CA THR A 166 11.56 -4.04 0.29
C THR A 166 11.92 -5.47 0.66
N LYS A 167 11.05 -6.19 1.38
CA LYS A 167 11.26 -7.59 1.71
C LYS A 167 11.31 -8.47 0.46
N GLN A 168 10.41 -8.24 -0.50
CA GLN A 168 10.41 -8.96 -1.77
C GLN A 168 11.72 -8.76 -2.53
N LYS A 169 12.18 -7.51 -2.66
CA LYS A 169 13.45 -7.19 -3.34
C LYS A 169 14.66 -7.81 -2.65
N ALA A 170 14.71 -7.76 -1.33
CA ALA A 170 15.81 -8.38 -0.56
C ALA A 170 15.88 -9.90 -0.79
N GLU A 171 14.75 -10.57 -0.98
CA GLU A 171 14.71 -11.99 -1.31
C GLU A 171 15.07 -12.25 -2.78
N GLU A 172 14.64 -11.39 -3.71
CA GLU A 172 15.07 -11.43 -5.12
C GLU A 172 16.60 -11.31 -5.24
N GLU A 173 17.22 -10.40 -4.46
CA GLU A 173 18.69 -10.22 -4.39
C GLU A 173 19.41 -11.45 -3.80
N LYS A 174 18.76 -12.21 -2.93
CA LYS A 174 19.26 -13.50 -2.41
C LYS A 174 19.06 -14.68 -3.39
N GLY A 175 18.42 -14.45 -4.54
CA GLY A 175 18.11 -15.49 -5.53
C GLY A 175 16.72 -16.12 -5.38
N ASN A 176 15.95 -15.74 -4.35
CA ASN A 176 14.59 -16.23 -4.11
C ASN A 176 13.56 -15.42 -4.91
N SER A 177 13.52 -15.62 -6.24
CA SER A 177 12.57 -14.94 -7.14
C SER A 177 11.14 -15.53 -7.12
N ASN A 178 10.87 -16.48 -6.21
CA ASN A 178 9.59 -17.15 -6.10
C ASN A 178 8.55 -16.38 -5.29
N LEU A 179 8.91 -15.29 -4.61
CA LEU A 179 7.96 -14.54 -3.81
C LEU A 179 7.21 -13.48 -4.64
N ILE A 180 5.90 -13.40 -4.42
CA ILE A 180 5.00 -12.40 -5.01
C ILE A 180 4.14 -11.73 -3.95
N ILE A 181 3.81 -10.47 -4.16
CA ILE A 181 2.81 -9.78 -3.35
C ILE A 181 1.42 -10.06 -3.94
N LYS A 182 0.59 -10.78 -3.18
CA LYS A 182 -0.81 -11.06 -3.54
C LYS A 182 -1.75 -10.50 -2.47
N TYR A 183 -2.90 -10.00 -2.88
CA TYR A 183 -3.95 -9.60 -1.96
C TYR A 183 -4.79 -10.82 -1.56
N ILE A 184 -4.88 -11.09 -0.27
CA ILE A 184 -5.71 -12.15 0.34
C ILE A 184 -6.64 -11.43 1.33
N ASP A 185 -7.95 -11.55 1.12
CA ASP A 185 -8.99 -10.86 1.91
C ASP A 185 -8.77 -9.34 2.01
N GLY A 186 -8.34 -8.73 0.90
CA GLY A 186 -8.04 -7.29 0.84
C GLY A 186 -6.71 -6.88 1.49
N ILE A 187 -5.96 -7.81 2.07
CA ILE A 187 -4.68 -7.53 2.74
C ILE A 187 -3.53 -7.99 1.83
N PRO A 188 -2.55 -7.11 1.51
CA PRO A 188 -1.38 -7.53 0.73
C PRO A 188 -0.49 -8.42 1.59
N LYS A 189 -0.13 -9.60 1.06
CA LYS A 189 0.76 -10.57 1.71
C LYS A 189 1.83 -11.01 0.72
N LEU A 190 3.03 -11.27 1.24
CA LEU A 190 4.11 -11.89 0.48
C LEU A 190 3.89 -13.41 0.52
N ILE A 191 3.73 -14.04 -0.64
CA ILE A 191 3.48 -15.48 -0.78
C ILE A 191 4.36 -16.08 -1.86
N ASP A 192 4.56 -17.40 -1.83
CA ASP A 192 5.21 -18.10 -2.92
C ASP A 192 4.34 -18.13 -4.18
N LYS A 193 4.98 -18.02 -5.33
CA LYS A 193 4.36 -18.22 -6.64
C LYS A 193 3.77 -19.62 -6.68
N PRO A 194 2.47 -19.78 -6.98
CA PRO A 194 1.90 -21.11 -7.13
C PRO A 194 2.58 -21.82 -8.30
N VAL A 195 3.21 -22.96 -8.01
CA VAL A 195 3.75 -23.85 -9.05
C VAL A 195 2.56 -24.36 -9.85
N LYS A 196 2.53 -24.11 -11.16
CA LYS A 196 1.54 -24.73 -12.04
C LYS A 196 1.77 -26.24 -11.97
N LYS A 197 0.84 -26.98 -11.37
CA LYS A 197 0.81 -28.45 -11.52
C LYS A 197 0.53 -28.74 -12.99
N SER A 198 1.54 -29.20 -13.73
CA SER A 198 1.33 -29.87 -15.01
C SER A 198 0.60 -31.17 -14.74
N CYS A 199 -0.69 -31.23 -15.06
CA CYS A 199 -1.42 -32.49 -15.13
C CYS A 199 -0.88 -33.28 -16.33
N ASN A 200 0.07 -34.19 -16.07
CA ASN A 200 0.39 -35.24 -17.01
C ASN A 200 -0.71 -36.30 -16.90
N ASN A 201 -1.77 -36.15 -17.69
CA ASN A 201 -2.66 -37.27 -17.98
C ASN A 201 -1.96 -38.12 -19.04
N GLN A 202 -1.22 -39.14 -18.60
CA GLN A 202 -0.96 -40.31 -19.42
C GLN A 202 -2.04 -41.32 -19.07
N GLU A 203 -3.10 -41.35 -19.90
CA GLU A 203 -4.02 -42.48 -19.95
C GLU A 203 -3.30 -43.63 -20.66
N ASN A 204 -3.27 -44.78 -19.98
CA ASN A 204 -2.87 -46.08 -20.54
C ASN A 204 -3.96 -46.64 -21.44
#